data_AF-A0A8J8PQT5-F1
#
_entry.id   AF-A0A8J8PQT5-F1
#
_cell.length_a   1.000
_cell.length_b   1.000
_cell.length_c   1.000
_cell.angle_alpha   90.00
_cell.angle_beta   90.00
_cell.angle_gamma   90.00
#
_symmetry.space_group_name_H-M   'P 1'
#
loop_
_entity.id
_entity.type
_entity.pdbx_description
1 polymer ?
#
loop_
_entity_poly.entity_id
_entity_poly.type
_entity_poly.pdbx_seq_one_letter_code
_entity_poly.pdbx_strand_id
1 'polypeptide(L)'
;NNGKVVEELKKASLKVLRISEDKVWIRTNGCSVCKLLYHNDVIVEKVKVIGNKSVMYSLMLPNVHSLKKFLEELNNIGVKVTVINISEIDSEELTERQMEILKLAYKLGYFDVDRRISLRELAEKLGISPPTLEETLRRALKKAVKYYLNKKG
;
A
#
# COMPACT_ATOMS: atom_id res chain seq x y z
N ASN A 1 8.36 28.92 -21.70
CA ASN A 1 7.98 30.10 -20.89
C ASN A 1 6.67 29.76 -20.16
N ASN A 2 6.71 29.54 -18.84
CA ASN A 2 5.59 28.97 -18.06
C ASN A 2 4.31 29.82 -18.11
N GLY A 3 4.42 31.12 -18.41
CA GLY A 3 3.26 32.00 -18.62
C GLY A 3 2.37 31.59 -19.80
N LYS A 4 2.97 31.17 -20.93
CA LYS A 4 2.20 30.72 -22.12
C LYS A 4 1.38 29.47 -21.85
N VAL A 5 1.93 28.51 -21.10
CA VAL A 5 1.25 27.24 -20.76
C VAL A 5 0.01 27.50 -19.89
N VAL A 6 0.10 28.42 -18.93
CA VAL A 6 -1.04 28.78 -18.07
C VAL A 6 -2.15 29.47 -18.87
N GLU A 7 -1.80 30.34 -19.82
CA GLU A 7 -2.78 30.98 -20.71
C GLU A 7 -3.49 29.99 -21.63
N GLU A 8 -2.76 29.04 -22.22
CA GLU A 8 -3.34 27.98 -23.05
C GLU A 8 -4.31 27.09 -22.25
N LEU A 9 -3.96 26.73 -21.02
CA LEU A 9 -4.83 25.94 -20.15
C LEU A 9 -6.10 26.69 -19.74
N LYS A 10 -6.00 28.00 -19.49
CA LYS A 10 -7.18 28.85 -19.23
C LYS A 10 -8.10 28.96 -20.44
N LYS A 11 -7.53 29.03 -21.66
CA LYS A 11 -8.30 29.02 -22.92
C LYS A 11 -9.07 27.70 -23.13
N ALA A 12 -8.58 26.59 -22.58
CA ALA A 12 -9.28 25.31 -22.57
C ALA A 12 -10.39 25.20 -21.50
N SER A 13 -10.85 26.33 -20.93
CA SER A 13 -11.88 26.40 -19.87
C SER A 13 -11.52 25.66 -18.57
N LEU A 14 -10.23 25.40 -18.34
CA LEU A 14 -9.75 24.81 -17.09
C LEU A 14 -9.53 25.91 -16.05
N LYS A 15 -9.93 25.65 -14.81
CA LYS A 15 -9.64 26.55 -13.69
C LYS A 15 -8.21 26.31 -13.24
N VAL A 16 -7.33 27.29 -13.46
CA VAL A 16 -5.89 27.18 -13.22
C VAL A 16 -5.45 28.14 -12.12
N LEU A 17 -4.76 27.64 -11.10
CA LEU A 17 -4.24 28.37 -9.95
C LEU A 17 -2.72 28.17 -9.88
N ARG A 18 -1.93 29.26 -9.91
CA ARG A 18 -0.47 29.17 -9.85
C ARG A 18 -0.03 29.07 -8.39
N ILE A 19 0.79 28.06 -8.05
CA ILE A 19 1.28 27.83 -6.68
C ILE A 19 2.71 28.36 -6.53
N SER A 20 3.58 28.17 -7.53
CA SER A 20 4.96 28.68 -7.57
C SER A 20 5.40 28.95 -9.01
N GLU A 21 6.68 29.30 -9.22
CA GLU A 21 7.23 29.50 -10.57
C GLU A 21 7.11 28.25 -11.45
N ASP A 22 7.24 27.07 -10.84
CA ASP A 22 7.27 25.74 -11.45
C ASP A 22 6.01 24.88 -11.15
N LYS A 23 5.11 25.30 -10.24
CA LYS A 23 3.91 24.52 -9.88
C LYS A 23 2.62 25.24 -10.20
N VAL A 24 1.71 24.49 -10.82
CA VAL A 24 0.38 24.96 -11.22
C VAL A 24 -0.65 23.92 -10.79
N TRP A 25 -1.74 24.38 -10.18
CA TRP A 25 -2.93 23.58 -9.89
C TRP A 25 -3.96 23.75 -10.99
N ILE A 26 -4.49 22.65 -11.50
CA ILE A 26 -5.49 22.65 -12.57
C ILE A 26 -6.71 21.90 -12.03
N ARG A 27 -7.85 22.58 -12.01
CA ARG A 27 -9.15 21.99 -11.69
C ARG A 27 -9.86 21.66 -12.99
N THR A 28 -10.02 20.36 -13.22
CA THR A 28 -10.77 19.78 -14.33
C THR A 28 -12.15 19.34 -13.84
N ASN A 29 -13.11 19.21 -14.75
CA ASN A 29 -14.28 18.38 -14.48
C ASN A 29 -13.75 16.95 -14.33
N GLY A 30 -13.92 16.35 -13.15
CA GLY A 30 -13.26 15.09 -12.79
C GLY A 30 -13.34 14.05 -13.91
N CYS A 31 -12.22 13.38 -14.17
CA CYS A 31 -12.14 12.30 -15.16
C CYS A 31 -13.24 11.26 -14.89
N SER A 32 -13.77 10.61 -15.93
CA SER A 32 -14.77 9.55 -15.81
C SER A 32 -14.34 8.46 -14.81
N VAL A 33 -13.04 8.16 -14.74
CA VAL A 33 -12.45 7.25 -13.74
C VAL A 33 -12.62 7.81 -12.32
N CYS A 34 -12.35 9.10 -12.10
CA CYS A 34 -12.52 9.73 -10.78
C CYS A 34 -13.98 9.70 -10.31
N LYS A 35 -14.94 9.79 -11.23
CA LYS A 35 -16.36 9.63 -10.89
C LYS A 35 -16.66 8.20 -10.43
N LEU A 36 -16.16 7.19 -11.12
CA LEU A 36 -16.37 5.79 -10.71
C LEU A 36 -15.68 5.48 -9.38
N LEU A 37 -14.49 6.02 -9.14
CA LEU A 37 -13.80 5.91 -7.86
C LEU A 37 -14.62 6.50 -6.71
N TYR A 38 -15.34 7.61 -6.94
CA TYR A 38 -16.19 8.24 -5.93
C TYR A 38 -17.48 7.47 -5.61
N HIS A 39 -18.02 6.72 -6.57
CA HIS A 39 -19.31 6.02 -6.42
C HIS A 39 -19.17 4.54 -6.01
N ASN A 40 -17.95 4.02 -5.95
CA ASN A 40 -17.66 2.67 -5.50
C ASN A 40 -16.93 2.70 -4.15
N ASP A 41 -17.07 1.62 -3.38
CA ASP A 41 -16.31 1.42 -2.14
C ASP A 41 -14.84 1.13 -2.46
N VAL A 42 -14.11 2.16 -2.90
CA VAL A 42 -12.71 2.08 -3.32
C VAL A 42 -11.90 3.11 -2.56
N ILE A 43 -10.85 2.65 -1.88
CA ILE A 43 -9.84 3.54 -1.30
C ILE A 43 -8.70 3.65 -2.30
N VAL A 44 -8.40 4.88 -2.72
CA VAL A 44 -7.26 5.16 -3.59
C VAL A 44 -6.03 5.41 -2.71
N GLU A 45 -5.14 4.43 -2.63
CA GLU A 45 -3.91 4.56 -1.84
C GLU A 45 -2.87 5.40 -2.59
N LYS A 46 -2.74 5.18 -3.89
CA LYS A 46 -1.72 5.82 -4.71
C LYS A 46 -2.16 5.97 -6.16
N VAL A 47 -1.79 7.09 -6.76
CA VAL A 47 -1.95 7.35 -8.20
C VAL A 47 -0.61 7.74 -8.78
N LYS A 48 -0.21 7.09 -9.86
CA LYS A 48 1.02 7.41 -10.61
C LYS A 48 0.71 7.52 -12.09
N VAL A 49 1.09 8.64 -12.70
CA VAL A 49 1.07 8.77 -14.16
C VAL A 49 2.28 8.03 -14.72
N ILE A 50 2.05 7.13 -15.68
CA ILE A 50 3.09 6.34 -16.34
C ILE A 50 3.09 6.70 -17.82
N GLY A 51 4.21 7.25 -18.30
CA GLY A 51 4.32 7.77 -19.66
C GLY A 51 3.33 8.90 -19.91
N ASN A 52 2.87 9.01 -21.16
CA ASN A 52 2.09 10.17 -21.60
C ASN A 52 0.57 9.94 -21.62
N LYS A 53 0.11 8.70 -21.41
CA LYS A 53 -1.30 8.30 -21.62
C LYS A 53 -1.86 7.28 -20.63
N SER A 54 -1.10 6.88 -19.60
CA SER A 54 -1.52 5.84 -18.68
C SER A 54 -1.44 6.32 -17.23
N VAL A 55 -2.38 5.86 -16.41
CA VAL A 55 -2.42 6.12 -14.98
C VAL A 55 -2.50 4.77 -14.27
N MET A 56 -1.61 4.57 -13.31
CA MET A 56 -1.59 3.40 -12.44
C MET A 56 -2.17 3.77 -11.09
N TYR A 57 -3.12 2.96 -10.63
CA TYR A 57 -3.77 3.11 -9.34
C TYR A 57 -3.36 1.95 -8.42
N SER A 58 -3.08 2.27 -7.15
CA SER A 58 -3.10 1.31 -6.05
C SER A 58 -4.44 1.50 -5.34
N LEU A 59 -5.28 0.47 -5.39
CA LEU A 59 -6.66 0.52 -4.91
C LEU A 59 -6.87 -0.54 -3.85
N MET A 60 -7.55 -0.17 -2.77
CA MET A 60 -8.07 -1.09 -1.78
C MET A 60 -9.58 -1.21 -1.98
N LEU A 61 -10.07 -2.43 -2.10
CA LEU A 61 -11.48 -2.74 -2.25
C LEU A 61 -11.91 -3.74 -1.17
N PRO A 62 -13.17 -3.70 -0.71
CA PRO A 62 -13.67 -4.58 0.35
C PRO A 62 -13.53 -6.07 0.03
N ASN A 63 -13.66 -6.44 -1.25
CA ASN A 63 -13.58 -7.83 -1.71
C ASN A 63 -13.43 -7.90 -3.24
N VAL A 64 -13.18 -9.12 -3.72
CA VAL A 64 -13.03 -9.42 -5.16
C VAL A 64 -14.31 -9.15 -5.96
N HIS A 65 -15.49 -9.25 -5.35
CA HIS A 65 -16.74 -8.92 -6.04
C HIS A 65 -16.83 -7.43 -6.38
N SER A 66 -16.49 -6.54 -5.44
CA SER A 66 -16.39 -5.10 -5.68
C SER A 66 -15.37 -4.77 -6.78
N LEU A 67 -14.24 -5.50 -6.82
CA LEU A 67 -13.26 -5.35 -7.90
C LEU A 67 -13.84 -5.71 -9.26
N LYS A 68 -14.51 -6.86 -9.39
CA LYS A 68 -15.13 -7.27 -10.65
C LYS A 68 -16.15 -6.24 -11.14
N LYS A 69 -17.05 -5.80 -10.26
CA LYS A 69 -18.03 -4.75 -10.55
C LYS A 69 -17.36 -3.46 -11.03
N PHE A 70 -16.32 -3.01 -10.33
CA PHE A 70 -15.59 -1.79 -10.69
C PHE A 70 -14.90 -1.91 -12.05
N LEU A 71 -14.31 -3.07 -12.36
CA LEU A 71 -13.69 -3.32 -13.67
C LEU A 71 -14.72 -3.36 -14.80
N GLU A 72 -15.90 -3.92 -14.57
CA GLU A 72 -17.01 -3.91 -15.53
C GLU A 72 -17.48 -2.48 -15.82
N GLU A 73 -17.67 -1.65 -14.78
CA GLU A 73 -18.05 -0.25 -14.95
C GLU A 73 -17.01 0.56 -15.72
N LEU A 74 -15.72 0.33 -15.47
CA LEU A 74 -14.64 0.97 -16.25
C LEU A 74 -14.67 0.54 -17.72
N ASN A 75 -14.91 -0.75 -17.98
CA ASN A 75 -15.02 -1.25 -19.35
C ASN A 75 -16.23 -0.65 -20.08
N ASN A 76 -17.37 -0.50 -19.40
CA ASN A 76 -18.59 0.08 -19.95
C ASN A 76 -18.43 1.54 -20.40
N ILE A 77 -17.52 2.29 -19.78
CA ILE A 77 -17.17 3.66 -20.19
C ILE A 77 -15.97 3.71 -21.16
N GLY A 78 -15.52 2.56 -21.67
CA GLY A 78 -14.44 2.46 -22.66
C GLY A 78 -13.02 2.61 -22.10
N VAL A 79 -12.84 2.50 -20.79
CA VAL A 79 -11.51 2.58 -20.16
C VAL A 79 -10.84 1.20 -20.23
N LYS A 80 -9.72 1.12 -20.94
CA LYS A 80 -8.88 -0.09 -20.96
C LYS A 80 -8.11 -0.20 -19.65
N VAL A 81 -8.32 -1.30 -18.93
CA VAL A 81 -7.68 -1.58 -17.64
C VAL A 81 -6.78 -2.80 -17.76
N THR A 82 -5.64 -2.75 -17.09
CA THR A 82 -4.78 -3.92 -16.88
C THR A 82 -4.54 -4.05 -15.39
N VAL A 83 -4.93 -5.19 -14.82
CA VAL A 83 -4.68 -5.50 -13.41
C VAL A 83 -3.26 -6.02 -13.28
N ILE A 84 -2.41 -5.30 -12.54
CA ILE A 84 -1.00 -5.65 -12.37
C ILE A 84 -0.83 -6.71 -11.29
N ASN A 85 -1.49 -6.53 -10.14
CA ASN A 85 -1.43 -7.42 -9.00
C ASN A 85 -2.75 -7.29 -8.19
N ILE A 86 -3.22 -8.40 -7.61
CA ILE A 86 -4.26 -8.42 -6.59
C ILE A 86 -3.69 -9.15 -5.37
N SER A 87 -3.72 -8.49 -4.22
CA SER A 87 -3.34 -9.09 -2.94
C SER A 87 -4.40 -8.78 -1.91
N GLU A 88 -4.71 -9.75 -1.05
CA GLU A 88 -5.56 -9.52 0.12
C GLU A 88 -4.76 -8.78 1.19
N ILE A 89 -5.41 -7.80 1.83
CA ILE A 89 -4.87 -7.18 3.04
C ILE A 89 -5.22 -8.12 4.18
N ASP A 90 -4.31 -9.05 4.42
CA ASP A 90 -4.39 -9.93 5.58
C ASP A 90 -4.30 -9.07 6.86
N SER A 91 -5.33 -9.13 7.70
CA SER A 91 -5.29 -8.64 9.09
C SER A 91 -4.29 -9.41 9.97
N GLU A 92 -3.61 -10.40 9.39
CA GLU A 92 -2.52 -11.16 9.99
C GLU A 92 -1.18 -10.41 10.01
N GLU A 93 -1.18 -9.08 9.91
CA GLU A 93 0.04 -8.30 10.16
C GLU A 93 0.61 -8.57 11.56
N LEU A 94 1.93 -8.45 11.69
CA LEU A 94 2.60 -8.52 12.99
C LEU A 94 2.03 -7.43 13.90
N THR A 95 1.59 -7.79 15.10
CA THR A 95 1.28 -6.76 16.10
C THR A 95 2.55 -6.01 16.47
N GLU A 96 2.44 -4.79 16.99
CA GLU A 96 3.61 -4.02 17.44
C GLU A 96 4.48 -4.83 18.40
N ARG A 97 3.86 -5.51 19.37
CA ARG A 97 4.57 -6.38 20.31
C ARG A 97 5.29 -7.55 19.63
N GLN A 98 4.67 -8.19 18.63
CA GLN A 98 5.30 -9.27 17.87
C GLN A 98 6.49 -8.76 17.06
N MET A 99 6.35 -7.58 16.45
CA MET A 99 7.41 -6.91 15.70
C MET A 99 8.59 -6.51 16.60
N GLU A 100 8.32 -5.96 17.79
CA GLU A 100 9.34 -5.64 18.79
C GLU A 100 10.15 -6.86 19.20
N ILE A 101 9.44 -7.95 19.55
CA ILE A 101 10.07 -9.21 19.98
C ILE A 101 10.95 -9.78 18.86
N LEU A 102 10.46 -9.82 17.62
CA LEU A 102 11.26 -10.27 16.46
C LEU A 102 12.49 -9.40 16.24
N LYS A 103 12.35 -8.07 16.31
CA LYS A 103 13.46 -7.13 16.16
C LYS A 103 14.51 -7.33 17.25
N LEU A 104 14.08 -7.50 18.50
CA LEU A 104 14.99 -7.71 19.62
C LEU A 104 15.71 -9.06 19.50
N ALA A 105 14.97 -10.13 19.21
CA ALA A 105 15.52 -11.46 18.97
C ALA A 105 16.59 -11.44 17.87
N TYR A 106 16.29 -10.78 16.74
CA TYR A 106 17.25 -10.61 15.65
C TYR A 106 18.49 -9.82 16.08
N LYS A 107 18.30 -8.63 16.69
CA LYS A 107 19.41 -7.77 17.12
C LYS A 107 20.34 -8.43 18.13
N LEU A 108 19.79 -9.27 19.02
CA LEU A 108 20.55 -9.97 20.04
C LEU A 108 21.12 -11.31 19.55
N GLY A 109 20.92 -11.67 18.27
CA GLY A 109 21.48 -12.86 17.66
C GLY A 109 20.80 -14.16 18.08
N TYR A 110 19.50 -14.11 18.44
CA TYR A 110 18.71 -15.30 18.75
C TYR A 110 18.53 -16.22 17.52
N PHE A 111 18.50 -15.64 16.32
CA PHE A 111 18.32 -16.36 15.06
C PHE A 111 19.64 -16.73 14.37
N ASP A 112 20.78 -16.43 14.99
CA ASP A 112 22.09 -16.72 14.41
C ASP A 112 22.44 -18.20 14.56
N VAL A 113 23.32 -18.69 13.69
CA VAL A 113 23.84 -20.07 13.76
C VAL A 113 24.57 -20.27 15.10
N ASP A 114 25.49 -19.36 15.42
CA ASP A 114 26.12 -19.26 16.74
C ASP A 114 25.30 -18.30 17.61
N ARG A 115 24.21 -18.83 18.20
CA ARG A 115 23.28 -18.02 19.00
C ARG A 115 24.01 -17.24 20.09
N ARG A 116 23.89 -15.91 20.05
CA ARG A 116 24.47 -14.99 21.05
C ARG A 116 23.56 -14.77 22.27
N ILE A 117 22.31 -15.21 22.19
CA ILE A 117 21.34 -15.17 23.29
C ILE A 117 20.44 -16.40 23.23
N SER A 118 20.14 -16.97 24.39
CA SER A 118 19.16 -18.05 24.54
C SER A 118 17.73 -17.53 24.65
N LEU A 119 16.74 -18.43 24.48
CA LEU A 119 15.33 -18.10 24.68
C LEU A 119 15.07 -17.62 26.12
N ARG A 120 15.73 -18.22 27.12
CA ARG A 120 15.56 -17.86 28.53
C ARG A 120 16.08 -16.46 28.82
N GLU A 121 17.30 -16.14 28.39
CA GLU A 121 17.89 -14.81 28.56
C GLU A 121 17.08 -13.72 27.83
N LEU A 122 16.54 -14.04 26.65
CA LEU A 122 15.67 -13.14 25.91
C LEU A 122 14.32 -12.93 26.63
N ALA A 123 13.75 -13.99 27.22
CA ALA A 123 12.50 -13.93 27.99
C ALA A 123 12.67 -13.07 29.26
N GLU A 124 13.79 -13.23 29.97
CA GLU A 124 14.18 -12.41 31.11
C GLU A 124 14.29 -10.93 30.73
N LYS A 125 14.98 -10.60 29.62
CA LYS A 125 15.07 -9.22 29.11
C LYS A 125 13.72 -8.62 28.76
N LEU A 126 12.76 -9.43 28.34
CA LEU A 126 11.42 -8.99 27.95
C LEU A 126 10.41 -8.99 29.11
N GLY A 127 10.80 -9.47 30.30
CA GLY A 127 9.93 -9.58 31.47
C GLY A 127 8.78 -10.57 31.28
N ILE A 128 8.96 -11.62 30.48
CA ILE A 128 7.93 -12.63 30.20
C ILE A 128 8.47 -14.05 30.41
N SER A 129 7.57 -15.03 30.52
CA SER A 129 7.99 -16.43 30.66
C SER A 129 8.58 -16.98 29.34
N PRO A 130 9.54 -17.92 29.39
CA PRO A 130 10.08 -18.56 28.18
C PRO A 130 8.99 -19.20 27.29
N PRO A 131 7.99 -19.94 27.83
CA PRO A 131 6.88 -20.45 27.01
C PRO A 131 6.06 -19.36 26.31
N THR A 132 5.79 -18.25 27.01
CA THR A 132 5.08 -17.10 26.41
C THR A 132 5.87 -16.48 25.26
N LEU A 133 7.19 -16.35 25.44
CA LEU A 133 8.07 -15.84 24.38
C LEU A 133 8.10 -16.79 23.18
N GLU A 134 8.23 -18.10 23.42
CA GLU A 134 8.25 -19.12 22.36
C GLU A 134 6.96 -19.10 21.53
N GLU A 135 5.80 -19.07 22.19
CA GLU A 135 4.51 -18.99 21.50
C GLU A 135 4.39 -17.71 20.68
N THR A 136 4.81 -16.58 21.26
CA THR A 136 4.75 -15.27 20.60
C THR A 136 5.67 -15.24 19.38
N LEU A 137 6.90 -15.74 19.50
CA LEU A 137 7.85 -15.88 18.39
C LEU A 137 7.29 -16.79 17.30
N ARG A 138 6.71 -17.93 17.65
CA ARG A 138 6.12 -18.87 16.68
C ARG A 138 5.00 -18.21 15.88
N ARG A 139 4.08 -17.51 16.55
CA ARG A 139 2.98 -16.78 15.89
C ARG A 139 3.50 -15.65 15.02
N ALA A 140 4.50 -14.91 15.50
CA ALA A 140 5.12 -13.82 14.76
C ALA A 140 5.85 -14.32 13.50
N LEU A 141 6.66 -15.36 13.64
CA LEU A 141 7.39 -15.98 12.52
C LEU A 141 6.43 -16.54 11.46
N LYS A 142 5.32 -17.18 11.86
CA LYS A 142 4.31 -17.65 10.92
C LYS A 142 3.79 -16.51 10.03
N LYS A 143 3.45 -15.37 10.64
CA LYS A 143 3.00 -14.16 9.92
C LYS A 143 4.08 -13.59 9.01
N ALA A 144 5.32 -13.49 9.50
CA ALA A 144 6.45 -12.98 8.73
C ALA A 144 6.77 -13.85 7.50
N VAL A 145 6.74 -15.17 7.66
CA VAL A 145 6.94 -16.13 6.56
C VAL A 145 5.80 -16.01 5.55
N LYS A 146 4.53 -15.98 6.01
CA LYS A 146 3.37 -15.79 5.12
C LYS A 146 3.50 -14.51 4.29
N TYR A 147 3.84 -13.39 4.94
CA TYR A 147 4.07 -12.11 4.26
C TYR A 147 5.18 -12.23 3.19
N TYR A 148 6.31 -12.87 3.52
CA TYR A 148 7.41 -13.04 2.58
C TYR A 148 7.02 -13.91 1.37
N LEU A 149 6.28 -15.00 1.59
CA LEU A 149 5.81 -15.89 0.54
C LEU A 149 4.81 -15.18 -0.38
N ASN A 150 3.85 -14.44 0.19
CA ASN A 150 2.86 -13.67 -0.57
C ASN A 150 3.48 -12.55 -1.42
N LYS A 151 4.64 -12.01 -1.03
CA LYS A 151 5.36 -10.97 -1.79
C LYS A 151 6.19 -11.52 -2.96
N LYS A 152 6.50 -12.81 -2.95
CA LYS A 152 7.28 -13.48 -4.01
C LYS A 152 6.43 -14.22 -5.04
N GLY A 153 5.13 -14.39 -4.79
CA GLY A 153 4.14 -14.85 -5.79
C GLY A 153 3.53 -13.68 -6.53
#